data_AF-A0A5R9FV26-F1
#
_entry.id   AF-A0A5R9FV26-F1
#
_cell.length_a   1.000
_cell.length_b   1.000
_cell.length_c   1.000
_cell.angle_alpha   90.00
_cell.angle_beta   90.00
_cell.angle_gamma   90.00
#
_symmetry.space_group_name_H-M   'P 1'
#
loop_
_entity.id
_entity.type
_entity.pdbx_description
1 polymer ?
#
loop_
_entity_poly.entity_id
_entity_poly.type
_entity_poly.pdbx_seq_one_letter_code
_entity_poly.pdbx_strand_id
1 'polypeptide(L)'
;MQLPGTQRREDERKMDKMKEIAGELRAAHAEGKDAVELALISREKLGPAFGVISFIASFRLAFNIPLPVLQRAQAWERFGWGGVQISDEEFSAILSPWLARQ
;
A
#
# COMPACT_ATOMS: atom_id res chain seq x y z
N MET A 1 28.99 -17.20 0.75
CA MET A 1 28.82 -16.68 -0.63
C MET A 1 27.38 -16.93 -1.05
N GLN A 2 26.56 -15.88 -1.19
CA GLN A 2 25.22 -15.99 -1.79
C GLN A 2 25.36 -15.95 -3.32
N LEU A 3 24.71 -16.88 -4.02
CA LEU A 3 24.73 -16.95 -5.47
C LEU A 3 23.90 -15.79 -6.06
N PRO A 4 24.44 -14.99 -7.00
CA PRO A 4 23.80 -13.77 -7.51
C PRO A 4 22.47 -14.01 -8.26
N GLY A 5 22.16 -15.25 -8.65
CA GLY A 5 20.91 -15.61 -9.32
C GLY A 5 19.69 -15.76 -8.40
N THR A 6 19.89 -15.97 -7.10
CA THR A 6 18.78 -16.22 -6.15
C THR A 6 18.07 -14.93 -5.77
N GLN A 7 18.82 -13.86 -5.51
CA GLN A 7 18.30 -12.56 -5.11
C GLN A 7 17.42 -11.92 -6.19
N ARG A 8 17.87 -11.95 -7.45
CA ARG A 8 17.12 -11.37 -8.59
C ARG A 8 15.73 -12.01 -8.75
N ARG A 9 15.65 -13.33 -8.64
CA ARG A 9 14.38 -14.07 -8.77
C ARG A 9 13.41 -13.78 -7.62
N GLU A 10 13.93 -13.49 -6.43
CA GLU A 10 13.11 -13.12 -5.29
C GLU A 10 12.54 -11.71 -5.42
N ASP A 11 13.35 -10.77 -5.91
CA ASP A 11 12.92 -9.38 -6.13
C ASP A 11 11.87 -9.29 -7.25
N GLU A 12 12.03 -10.06 -8.33
CA GLU A 12 11.04 -10.19 -9.41
C GLU A 12 9.70 -10.73 -8.88
N ARG A 13 9.74 -11.83 -8.11
CA ARG A 13 8.52 -12.41 -7.50
C ARG A 13 7.82 -11.43 -6.56
N LYS A 14 8.57 -10.68 -5.75
CA LYS A 14 8.00 -9.64 -4.88
C LYS A 14 7.34 -8.54 -5.70
N MET A 15 7.97 -8.10 -6.78
CA MET A 15 7.42 -7.07 -7.65
C MET A 15 6.13 -7.55 -8.34
N ASP A 16 6.08 -8.79 -8.82
CA ASP A 16 4.87 -9.34 -9.46
C ASP A 16 3.72 -9.50 -8.45
N LYS A 17 4.03 -9.91 -7.21
CA LYS A 17 3.06 -9.91 -6.10
C LYS A 17 2.51 -8.51 -5.83
N MET A 18 3.35 -7.48 -5.85
CA MET A 18 2.93 -6.08 -5.65
C MET A 18 2.01 -5.60 -6.79
N LYS A 19 2.30 -5.98 -8.04
CA LYS A 19 1.45 -5.64 -9.20
C LYS A 19 0.08 -6.32 -9.13
N GLU A 20 0.04 -7.58 -8.71
CA GLU A 20 -1.21 -8.34 -8.49
C GLU A 20 -2.09 -7.61 -7.47
N ILE A 21 -1.53 -7.30 -6.30
CA ILE A 21 -2.24 -6.54 -5.26
C ILE A 21 -2.69 -5.17 -5.77
N ALA A 22 -1.85 -4.46 -6.51
CA ALA A 22 -2.23 -3.18 -7.10
C ALA A 22 -3.39 -3.30 -8.11
N GLY A 23 -3.50 -4.43 -8.81
CA GLY A 23 -4.66 -4.75 -9.65
C GLY A 23 -5.93 -4.93 -8.82
N GLU A 24 -5.85 -5.70 -7.74
CA GLU A 24 -6.98 -5.92 -6.83
C GLU A 24 -7.43 -4.64 -6.14
N LEU A 25 -6.50 -3.78 -5.70
CA LEU A 25 -6.83 -2.49 -5.08
C LEU A 25 -7.57 -1.57 -6.06
N ARG A 26 -7.17 -1.56 -7.34
CA ARG A 26 -7.91 -0.80 -8.37
C ARG A 26 -9.30 -1.36 -8.61
N ALA A 27 -9.46 -2.68 -8.65
CA ALA A 27 -10.77 -3.32 -8.79
C ALA A 27 -11.68 -2.98 -7.61
N ALA A 28 -11.18 -3.12 -6.37
CA ALA A 28 -11.89 -2.74 -5.16
C ALA A 28 -12.28 -1.25 -5.16
N HIS A 29 -11.38 -0.36 -5.58
CA HIS A 29 -11.69 1.06 -5.70
C HIS A 29 -12.81 1.32 -6.71
N ALA A 30 -12.81 0.63 -7.86
CA ALA A 30 -13.87 0.72 -8.85
C ALA A 30 -15.23 0.20 -8.33
N GLU A 31 -15.22 -0.69 -7.34
CA GLU A 31 -16.42 -1.14 -6.61
C GLU A 31 -16.87 -0.15 -5.51
N GLY A 32 -16.18 0.99 -5.37
CA GLY A 32 -16.54 2.05 -4.43
C GLY A 32 -15.85 1.96 -3.07
N LYS A 33 -14.80 1.14 -2.93
CA LYS A 33 -14.05 1.02 -1.68
C LYS A 33 -13.24 2.27 -1.37
N ASP A 34 -13.32 2.71 -0.11
CA ASP A 34 -12.60 3.90 0.37
C ASP A 34 -11.13 3.62 0.71
N ALA A 35 -10.39 4.67 1.07
CA ALA A 35 -8.97 4.57 1.38
C ALA A 35 -8.65 3.57 2.50
N VAL A 36 -9.48 3.54 3.56
CA VAL A 36 -9.29 2.66 4.71
C VAL A 36 -9.57 1.22 4.32
N GLU A 37 -10.68 0.98 3.63
CA GLU A 37 -11.03 -0.35 3.12
C GLU A 37 -9.94 -0.91 2.20
N LEU A 38 -9.40 -0.08 1.29
CA LEU A 38 -8.29 -0.46 0.43
C LEU A 38 -7.02 -0.83 1.22
N ALA A 39 -6.72 -0.08 2.29
CA ALA A 39 -5.56 -0.35 3.11
C ALA A 39 -5.74 -1.64 3.93
N LEU A 40 -6.96 -1.94 4.38
CA LEU A 40 -7.31 -3.21 5.03
C LEU A 40 -7.25 -4.39 4.07
N ILE A 41 -7.72 -4.25 2.83
CA ILE A 41 -7.57 -5.26 1.78
C ILE A 41 -6.09 -5.54 1.52
N SER A 42 -5.27 -4.47 1.38
CA SER A 42 -3.82 -4.62 1.22
C SER A 42 -3.19 -5.38 2.38
N ARG A 43 -3.60 -5.07 3.62
CA ARG A 43 -3.15 -5.76 4.84
C ARG A 43 -3.54 -7.23 4.86
N GLU A 44 -4.78 -7.57 4.52
CA GLU A 44 -5.25 -8.94 4.46
C GLU A 44 -4.45 -9.76 3.43
N LYS A 45 -4.25 -9.20 2.24
CA LYS A 45 -3.53 -9.87 1.14
C LYS A 45 -2.04 -10.05 1.40
N LEU A 46 -1.44 -9.10 2.12
CA LEU A 46 -0.01 -9.14 2.46
C LEU A 46 0.28 -9.91 3.75
N GLY A 47 -0.69 -10.01 4.66
CA GLY A 47 -0.53 -10.68 5.94
C GLY A 47 0.71 -10.18 6.68
N PRO A 48 1.64 -11.08 7.09
CA PRO A 48 2.88 -10.70 7.78
C PRO A 48 3.82 -9.78 6.98
N ALA A 49 3.68 -9.73 5.64
CA ALA A 49 4.48 -8.84 4.80
C ALA A 49 3.88 -7.42 4.71
N PHE A 50 2.75 -7.16 5.36
CA PHE A 50 2.17 -5.84 5.41
C PHE A 50 2.99 -4.91 6.32
N GLY A 51 3.44 -3.81 5.74
CA GLY A 51 4.18 -2.77 6.44
C GLY A 51 4.34 -1.56 5.54
N VAL A 52 5.06 -0.55 6.02
CA VAL A 52 5.20 0.75 5.34
C VAL A 52 5.70 0.61 3.90
N ILE A 53 6.71 -0.23 3.66
CA ILE A 53 7.31 -0.39 2.32
C ILE A 53 6.32 -1.05 1.34
N SER A 54 5.65 -2.13 1.76
CA SER A 54 4.69 -2.85 0.91
C SER A 54 3.40 -2.04 0.69
N PHE A 55 2.96 -1.27 1.69
CA PHE A 55 1.91 -0.25 1.53
C PHE A 55 2.28 0.79 0.48
N ILE A 56 3.45 1.44 0.62
CA ILE A 56 3.92 2.46 -0.32
C ILE A 56 4.00 1.87 -1.74
N ALA A 57 4.58 0.68 -1.89
CA ALA A 57 4.74 0.04 -3.19
C ALA A 57 3.39 -0.28 -3.84
N SER A 58 2.48 -0.94 -3.13
CA SER A 58 1.17 -1.32 -3.66
C SER A 58 0.28 -0.12 -4.01
N PHE A 59 0.19 0.88 -3.13
CA PHE A 59 -0.62 2.08 -3.39
C PHE A 59 -0.05 2.96 -4.49
N ARG A 60 1.28 3.08 -4.59
CA ARG A 60 1.91 3.82 -5.68
C ARG A 60 1.69 3.14 -7.02
N LEU A 61 1.81 1.81 -7.08
CA LEU A 61 1.53 1.05 -8.30
C LEU A 61 0.05 1.10 -8.70
N ALA A 62 -0.87 1.09 -7.72
CA ALA A 62 -2.31 1.11 -7.97
C ALA A 62 -2.80 2.49 -8.44
N PHE A 63 -2.43 3.56 -7.70
CA PHE A 63 -3.09 4.85 -7.84
C PHE A 63 -2.16 6.00 -8.22
N ASN A 64 -0.88 5.71 -8.48
CA ASN A 64 0.15 6.69 -8.81
C ASN A 64 0.27 7.84 -7.79
N ILE A 65 0.05 7.53 -6.50
CA ILE A 65 0.13 8.52 -5.41
C ILE A 65 1.58 8.95 -5.20
N PRO A 66 1.87 10.25 -5.04
CA PRO A 66 3.22 10.73 -4.78
C PRO A 66 3.79 10.15 -3.48
N LEU A 67 5.09 9.85 -3.50
CA LEU A 67 5.79 9.30 -2.34
C LEU A 67 5.64 10.16 -1.06
N PRO A 68 5.75 11.50 -1.09
CA PRO A 68 5.60 12.32 0.12
C PRO A 68 4.21 12.19 0.76
N VAL A 69 3.17 11.96 -0.04
CA VAL A 69 1.80 11.75 0.45
C VAL A 69 1.70 10.40 1.17
N LEU A 70 2.25 9.34 0.56
CA LEU A 70 2.26 8.01 1.17
C LEU A 70 3.13 7.94 2.42
N GLN A 71 4.24 8.68 2.45
CA GLN A 71 5.08 8.83 3.65
C GLN A 71 4.32 9.50 4.80
N ARG A 72 3.41 10.44 4.52
CA ARG A 72 2.54 11.00 5.54
C ARG A 72 1.48 9.99 5.99
N ALA A 73 0.88 9.27 5.04
CA ALA A 73 -0.13 8.25 5.32
C ALA A 73 0.41 7.05 6.14
N GLN A 74 1.73 6.83 6.15
CA GLN A 74 2.37 5.80 6.98
C GLN A 74 2.14 6.01 8.49
N ALA A 75 1.80 7.24 8.90
CA ALA A 75 1.49 7.58 10.29
C ALA A 75 0.13 7.02 10.75
N TRP A 76 -0.59 6.32 9.89
CA TRP A 76 -1.89 5.74 10.23
C TRP A 76 -1.77 4.78 11.41
N GLU A 77 -2.65 4.97 12.41
CA GLU A 77 -2.60 4.25 13.69
C GLU A 77 -2.55 2.73 13.53
N ARG A 78 -3.18 2.20 12.46
CA ARG A 78 -3.27 0.76 12.18
C ARG A 78 -1.96 0.13 11.72
N PHE A 79 -0.91 0.90 11.43
CA PHE A 79 0.44 0.36 11.27
C PHE A 79 1.11 -0.01 12.60
N GLY A 80 0.63 0.53 13.74
CA GLY A 80 1.03 0.09 15.09
C GLY A 80 2.38 0.62 15.58
N TRP A 81 2.88 1.75 15.06
CA TRP A 81 4.12 2.37 15.53
C TRP A 81 3.76 3.53 16.48
N GLY A 82 4.31 3.52 17.70
CA GLY A 82 4.01 4.46 18.79
C GLY A 82 4.60 5.86 18.61
N GLY A 83 4.14 6.58 17.58
CA GLY A 83 4.47 7.99 17.29
C GLY A 83 3.22 8.85 17.09
N VAL A 84 3.32 9.92 16.30
CA VAL A 84 2.14 10.67 15.83
C VAL A 84 1.28 9.73 15.01
N GLN A 85 0.09 9.41 15.52
CA GLN A 85 -0.87 8.54 14.90
C GLN A 85 -1.98 9.37 14.28
N ILE A 86 -2.26 9.15 13.00
CA ILE A 86 -3.40 9.76 12.33
C ILE A 86 -4.58 8.78 12.30
N SER A 87 -5.79 9.30 12.46
CA SER A 87 -7.03 8.50 12.46
C SER A 87 -7.37 7.95 11.07
N ASP A 88 -8.35 7.05 11.01
CA ASP A 88 -8.95 6.58 9.75
C ASP A 88 -9.47 7.74 8.87
N GLU A 89 -9.99 8.80 9.49
CA GLU A 89 -10.53 9.98 8.80
C GLU A 89 -9.41 10.83 8.20
N GLU A 90 -8.34 11.07 8.97
CA GLU A 90 -7.17 11.81 8.50
C GLU A 90 -6.42 11.04 7.41
N PHE A 91 -6.29 9.72 7.56
CA PHE A 91 -5.75 8.84 6.55
C PHE A 91 -6.55 8.92 5.25
N SER A 92 -7.88 8.84 5.34
CA SER A 92 -8.77 8.99 4.20
C SER A 92 -8.62 10.38 3.55
N ALA A 93 -8.60 11.45 4.34
CA ALA A 93 -8.44 12.81 3.83
C ALA A 93 -7.13 13.00 3.03
N ILE A 94 -6.05 12.32 3.42
CA ILE A 94 -4.77 12.36 2.72
C ILE A 94 -4.84 11.65 1.36
N LEU A 95 -5.55 10.51 1.28
CA LEU A 95 -5.54 9.63 0.11
C LEU A 95 -6.69 9.89 -0.87
N SER A 96 -7.88 10.26 -0.39
CA SER A 96 -9.08 10.49 -1.21
C SER A 96 -8.87 11.41 -2.42
N PRO A 97 -8.12 12.54 -2.32
CA PRO A 97 -7.87 13.40 -3.48
C PRO A 97 -7.10 12.72 -4.62
N TRP A 98 -6.41 11.61 -4.35
CA TRP A 98 -5.65 10.83 -5.32
C TRP A 98 -6.47 9.68 -5.88
N LEU A 99 -7.32 9.07 -5.04
CA LEU A 99 -8.24 8.02 -5.42
C LEU A 99 -9.33 8.55 -6.38
N ALA A 100 -9.82 9.77 -6.15
CA ALA A 100 -10.81 10.42 -7.02
C ALA A 100 -10.31 10.81 -8.43
N ARG A 101 -9.02 10.61 -8.74
CA ARG A 101 -8.41 10.95 -10.04
C ARG A 101 -8.33 9.74 -10.98
N GLN A 102 -8.80 8.58 -10.54
CA GLN A 102 -8.74 7.31 -11.26
C GLN A 102 -10.03 7.08 -12.04
#